data_AF-A0A090QH06-F1
#
_entry.id   AF-A0A090QH06-F1
#
_cell.length_a   1.000
_cell.length_b   1.000
_cell.length_c   1.000
_cell.angle_alpha   90.00
_cell.angle_beta   90.00
_cell.angle_gamma   90.00
#
_symmetry.space_group_name_H-M   'P 1'
#
loop_
_entity.id
_entity.type
_entity.pdbx_description
1 polymer ?
#
loop_
_entity_poly.entity_id
_entity_poly.type
_entity_poly.pdbx_seq_one_letter_code
_entity_poly.pdbx_strand_id
1 'polypeptide(L)'
;MDYFNMMTYDLNGGWSNVTGHNSPLYPYPEEEFEGLNLDTLKNWMVDVKGIPSEKINFGAAFYGRGVQTTESTAYLGAPTDKRMLNFSVDGPTLSAADIDNWKAFDGQPNYNYIIKQTGWEHMWDANAEVPYAVKGKYFLSYDDPEAMRKKAQYIVDNDLGGIIVWQVHGDIQCKGSFVNYGSKLKQCTNLSSPLAEEIDKVFTTGNPTPGNTAPVLTVPGAQTADAGQVISFEVSATDKEGDRLTFTVTGADVVDNGNGTATVTYKAPNTSVDLTETITVTVSDGKKNAVKSVVVNVKGEAPLPGDNNPPVLTAPATAEVKSGETVVISVSATDKDGDALTFTADNGAVVTPTASGADIAFTAPEVTADTVVNLVVTVTDGKATDEATVAVTVKATEEPNPGNTWDPNKVYVGGDTVVFEGVTYKAKWWTKGEKPGTSAVWEAQGENPGPNPDPDPNPGTTWSASKVYVGGDEVTFNGEKYRAKWWTQGDEPGVPFGPWEKI
;
A
#
# COMPACT_ATOMS: atom_id res chain seq x y z
N MET A 1 -13.71 20.96 -1.54
CA MET A 1 -15.16 20.67 -1.40
C MET A 1 -15.51 20.72 0.06
N ASP A 2 -16.53 21.50 0.42
CA ASP A 2 -17.11 21.52 1.77
C ASP A 2 -17.79 20.18 2.09
N TYR A 3 -18.64 19.68 1.17
CA TYR A 3 -19.32 18.39 1.26
C TYR A 3 -19.38 17.66 -0.09
N PHE A 4 -19.45 16.34 -0.06
CA PHE A 4 -19.69 15.46 -1.20
C PHE A 4 -21.11 14.91 -1.11
N ASN A 5 -22.02 15.48 -1.90
CA ASN A 5 -23.38 14.98 -2.03
C ASN A 5 -23.39 13.79 -2.99
N MET A 6 -23.34 12.58 -2.44
CA MET A 6 -23.35 11.37 -3.23
C MET A 6 -24.76 11.05 -3.72
N MET A 7 -24.85 10.75 -5.00
CA MET A 7 -26.07 10.21 -5.61
C MET A 7 -26.08 8.69 -5.42
N THR A 8 -26.20 8.22 -4.17
CA THR A 8 -26.25 6.79 -3.81
C THR A 8 -27.61 6.16 -4.12
N TYR A 9 -28.11 6.44 -5.31
CA TYR A 9 -29.34 5.93 -5.90
C TYR A 9 -29.08 5.78 -7.40
N ASP A 10 -30.03 5.20 -8.14
CA ASP A 10 -29.83 4.82 -9.54
C ASP A 10 -28.72 3.78 -9.70
N LEU A 11 -28.58 2.91 -8.69
CA LEU A 11 -27.61 1.82 -8.73
C LEU A 11 -28.11 0.67 -9.62
N ASN A 12 -29.44 0.46 -9.69
CA ASN A 12 -30.09 -0.44 -10.63
C ASN A 12 -31.35 0.18 -11.22
N GLY A 13 -31.74 -0.21 -12.45
CA GLY A 13 -32.90 0.37 -13.11
C GLY A 13 -33.22 -0.28 -14.46
N GLY A 14 -33.91 0.45 -15.35
CA GLY A 14 -34.29 -0.04 -16.67
C GLY A 14 -33.10 -0.42 -17.58
N TRP A 15 -31.88 0.00 -17.24
CA TRP A 15 -30.65 -0.38 -17.92
C TRP A 15 -30.02 -1.69 -17.39
N SER A 16 -30.33 -2.12 -16.17
CA SER A 16 -29.84 -3.36 -15.53
C SER A 16 -30.34 -4.63 -16.23
N ASN A 17 -29.52 -5.68 -16.36
CA ASN A 17 -29.93 -6.94 -16.99
C ASN A 17 -30.84 -7.78 -16.09
N VAL A 18 -30.70 -7.64 -14.77
CA VAL A 18 -31.58 -8.26 -13.78
C VAL A 18 -32.28 -7.20 -12.93
N THR A 19 -33.38 -7.57 -12.27
CA THR A 19 -34.02 -6.72 -11.26
C THR A 19 -33.07 -6.55 -10.08
N GLY A 20 -32.97 -5.32 -9.57
CA GLY A 20 -32.09 -5.00 -8.46
C GLY A 20 -32.56 -3.74 -7.75
N HIS A 21 -31.91 -3.43 -6.63
CA HIS A 21 -32.32 -2.31 -5.79
C HIS A 21 -31.82 -0.95 -6.32
N ASN A 22 -32.68 0.07 -6.28
CA ASN A 22 -32.34 1.43 -6.67
C ASN A 22 -31.25 2.04 -5.77
N SER A 23 -31.33 1.78 -4.46
CA SER A 23 -30.47 2.37 -3.43
C SER A 23 -30.25 1.39 -2.25
N PRO A 24 -29.67 0.20 -2.46
CA PRO A 24 -29.40 -0.77 -1.39
C PRO A 24 -28.43 -0.20 -0.34
N LEU A 25 -28.71 -0.40 0.95
CA LEU A 25 -27.82 0.03 2.03
C LEU A 25 -26.54 -0.83 2.09
N TYR A 26 -26.71 -2.15 1.99
CA TYR A 26 -25.65 -3.15 2.06
C TYR A 26 -25.67 -4.10 0.85
N PRO A 27 -24.61 -4.90 0.64
CA PRO A 27 -24.59 -5.94 -0.38
C PRO A 27 -25.71 -6.97 -0.23
N TYR A 28 -26.16 -7.55 -1.34
CA TYR A 28 -27.15 -8.64 -1.36
C TYR A 28 -26.81 -9.70 -2.43
N PRO A 29 -27.26 -10.96 -2.26
CA PRO A 29 -26.82 -12.08 -3.11
C PRO A 29 -27.14 -11.94 -4.60
N GLU A 30 -28.23 -11.23 -4.94
CA GLU A 30 -28.73 -11.07 -6.31
C GLU A 30 -28.18 -9.83 -7.05
N GLU A 31 -27.15 -9.16 -6.51
CA GLU A 31 -26.51 -8.01 -7.16
C GLU A 31 -26.02 -8.35 -8.59
N GLU A 32 -26.39 -7.53 -9.58
CA GLU A 32 -25.84 -7.65 -10.94
C GLU A 32 -24.33 -7.30 -10.97
N PHE A 33 -23.97 -6.27 -10.19
CA PHE A 33 -22.60 -5.80 -10.04
C PHE A 33 -22.31 -5.60 -8.56
N GLU A 34 -21.30 -6.30 -8.07
CA GLU A 34 -20.85 -6.20 -6.68
C GLU A 34 -20.41 -4.77 -6.33
N GLY A 35 -20.75 -4.35 -5.12
CA GLY A 35 -20.28 -3.09 -4.53
C GLY A 35 -21.07 -1.84 -4.94
N LEU A 36 -22.18 -2.00 -5.68
CA LEU A 36 -23.14 -0.92 -5.95
C LEU A 36 -24.15 -0.78 -4.81
N ASN A 37 -23.67 -0.46 -3.61
CA ASN A 37 -24.46 -0.17 -2.41
C ASN A 37 -23.83 0.94 -1.57
N LEU A 38 -24.63 1.52 -0.67
CA LEU A 38 -24.22 2.65 0.16
C LEU A 38 -22.98 2.32 1.01
N ASP A 39 -22.96 1.17 1.69
CA ASP A 39 -21.84 0.84 2.60
C ASP A 39 -20.51 0.66 1.87
N THR A 40 -20.52 -0.08 0.75
CA THR A 40 -19.31 -0.27 -0.06
C THR A 40 -18.80 1.06 -0.61
N LEU A 41 -19.71 1.94 -1.05
CA LEU A 41 -19.35 3.27 -1.55
C LEU A 41 -18.80 4.19 -0.44
N LYS A 42 -19.34 4.12 0.79
CA LYS A 42 -18.77 4.82 1.96
C LYS A 42 -17.34 4.35 2.22
N ASN A 43 -17.14 3.05 2.34
CA ASN A 43 -15.83 2.47 2.65
C ASN A 43 -14.81 2.83 1.57
N TRP A 44 -15.21 2.81 0.29
CA TRP A 44 -14.34 3.28 -0.80
C TRP A 44 -13.96 4.77 -0.66
N MET A 45 -14.89 5.65 -0.31
CA MET A 45 -14.58 7.07 -0.13
C MET A 45 -13.67 7.33 1.07
N VAL A 46 -13.92 6.67 2.18
CA VAL A 46 -13.16 6.86 3.42
C VAL A 46 -11.80 6.18 3.30
N ASP A 47 -11.77 4.87 3.06
CA ASP A 47 -10.56 4.06 3.18
C ASP A 47 -9.65 4.15 1.95
N VAL A 48 -10.26 4.25 0.76
CA VAL A 48 -9.48 4.27 -0.50
C VAL A 48 -9.19 5.69 -0.97
N LYS A 49 -10.11 6.64 -0.77
CA LYS A 49 -9.93 8.04 -1.19
C LYS A 49 -9.52 8.99 -0.08
N GLY A 50 -9.54 8.56 1.18
CA GLY A 50 -9.14 9.40 2.32
C GLY A 50 -10.08 10.59 2.53
N ILE A 51 -11.34 10.48 2.12
CA ILE A 51 -12.32 11.56 2.29
C ILE A 51 -12.86 11.49 3.72
N PRO A 52 -12.76 12.57 4.52
CA PRO A 52 -13.29 12.58 5.88
C PRO A 52 -14.80 12.30 5.90
N SER A 53 -15.23 11.39 6.78
CA SER A 53 -16.63 10.95 6.91
C SER A 53 -17.61 12.12 7.05
N GLU A 54 -17.26 13.13 7.84
CA GLU A 54 -18.09 14.30 8.11
C GLU A 54 -18.35 15.20 6.90
N LYS A 55 -17.67 14.92 5.77
CA LYS A 55 -17.88 15.60 4.48
C LYS A 55 -18.73 14.80 3.51
N ILE A 56 -19.10 13.55 3.81
CA ILE A 56 -19.82 12.67 2.90
C ILE A 56 -21.31 12.73 3.24
N ASN A 57 -22.13 13.15 2.27
CA ASN A 57 -23.58 13.16 2.38
C ASN A 57 -24.18 12.10 1.47
N PHE A 58 -25.07 11.27 2.02
CA PHE A 58 -25.71 10.19 1.25
C PHE A 58 -27.02 10.62 0.59
N GLY A 59 -27.33 9.96 -0.53
CA GLY A 59 -28.52 10.24 -1.31
C GLY A 59 -29.74 9.45 -0.83
N ALA A 60 -30.82 10.15 -0.50
CA ALA A 60 -32.15 9.57 -0.30
C ALA A 60 -32.99 9.71 -1.57
N ALA A 61 -33.36 8.58 -2.17
CA ALA A 61 -34.27 8.53 -3.30
C ALA A 61 -35.73 8.53 -2.82
N PHE A 62 -36.43 9.64 -2.98
CA PHE A 62 -37.87 9.73 -2.71
C PHE A 62 -38.72 9.25 -3.90
N TYR A 63 -38.20 8.26 -4.61
CA TYR A 63 -38.76 7.63 -5.80
C TYR A 63 -38.25 6.18 -5.88
N GLY A 64 -38.93 5.39 -6.71
CA GLY A 64 -38.51 4.03 -7.04
C GLY A 64 -38.10 3.89 -8.49
N ARG A 65 -37.63 2.69 -8.85
CA ARG A 65 -37.36 2.27 -10.22
C ARG A 65 -38.16 1.03 -10.55
N GLY A 66 -39.10 1.18 -11.48
CA GLY A 66 -39.94 0.11 -11.98
C GLY A 66 -39.36 -0.52 -13.24
N VAL A 67 -39.31 -1.85 -13.28
CA VAL A 67 -38.85 -2.63 -14.43
C VAL A 67 -39.80 -3.78 -14.75
N GLN A 68 -39.83 -4.17 -16.02
CA GLN A 68 -40.51 -5.36 -16.50
C GLN A 68 -39.51 -6.50 -16.68
N THR A 69 -39.91 -7.71 -16.32
CA THR A 69 -39.12 -8.93 -16.46
C THR A 69 -39.63 -9.82 -17.60
N THR A 70 -38.80 -10.75 -18.05
CA THR A 70 -39.21 -11.81 -18.99
C THR A 70 -40.02 -12.92 -18.32
N GLU A 71 -40.01 -12.95 -16.99
CA GLU A 71 -40.74 -13.90 -16.16
C GLU A 71 -42.22 -13.53 -16.05
N SER A 72 -43.09 -14.52 -15.85
CA SER A 72 -44.53 -14.26 -15.62
C SER A 72 -44.78 -13.59 -14.26
N THR A 73 -43.91 -13.88 -13.28
CA THR A 73 -43.91 -13.29 -11.94
C THR A 73 -42.49 -12.84 -11.65
N ALA A 74 -42.29 -11.54 -11.42
CA ALA A 74 -41.00 -10.99 -11.09
C ALA A 74 -40.57 -11.37 -9.67
N TYR A 75 -39.26 -11.43 -9.47
CA TYR A 75 -38.57 -11.59 -8.19
C TYR A 75 -37.28 -10.76 -8.23
N LEU A 76 -36.58 -10.59 -7.10
CA LEU A 76 -35.28 -9.90 -7.07
C LEU A 76 -34.21 -10.74 -7.80
N GLY A 77 -33.41 -10.15 -8.69
CA GLY A 77 -32.49 -10.89 -9.56
C GLY A 77 -33.13 -11.51 -10.81
N ALA A 78 -34.42 -11.25 -11.10
CA ALA A 78 -35.08 -11.78 -12.29
C ALA A 78 -34.58 -11.10 -13.58
N PRO A 79 -34.45 -11.83 -14.70
CA PRO A 79 -34.03 -11.26 -15.98
C PRO A 79 -35.01 -10.19 -16.47
N THR A 80 -34.47 -9.04 -16.87
CA THR A 80 -35.26 -7.91 -17.36
C THR A 80 -35.62 -8.04 -18.84
N ASP A 81 -36.78 -7.53 -19.22
CA ASP A 81 -37.27 -7.53 -20.60
C ASP A 81 -36.90 -6.23 -21.33
N LYS A 82 -35.75 -6.25 -22.04
CA LYS A 82 -35.24 -5.10 -22.79
C LYS A 82 -36.06 -4.84 -24.05
N ARG A 83 -36.56 -3.61 -24.17
CA ARG A 83 -37.37 -3.16 -25.31
C ARG A 83 -37.02 -1.73 -25.68
N MET A 84 -37.21 -1.37 -26.95
CA MET A 84 -37.07 0.02 -27.37
C MET A 84 -38.25 0.82 -26.81
N LEU A 85 -37.96 1.73 -25.87
CA LEU A 85 -38.93 2.62 -25.25
C LEU A 85 -38.61 4.06 -25.64
N ASN A 86 -39.64 4.90 -25.79
CA ASN A 86 -39.44 6.31 -26.09
C ASN A 86 -39.68 7.16 -24.83
N PHE A 87 -38.60 7.59 -24.20
CA PHE A 87 -38.61 8.45 -23.02
C PHE A 87 -38.85 9.91 -23.39
N SER A 88 -39.39 10.68 -22.45
CA SER A 88 -39.77 12.08 -22.68
C SER A 88 -38.57 13.00 -22.97
N VAL A 89 -37.42 12.72 -22.37
CA VAL A 89 -36.18 13.51 -22.51
C VAL A 89 -35.20 12.85 -23.48
N ASP A 90 -34.92 11.56 -23.28
CA ASP A 90 -33.86 10.85 -24.01
C ASP A 90 -34.31 10.29 -25.37
N GLY A 91 -35.61 10.24 -25.63
CA GLY A 91 -36.16 9.65 -26.85
C GLY A 91 -36.04 8.12 -26.87
N PRO A 92 -35.82 7.50 -28.05
CA PRO A 92 -35.76 6.04 -28.17
C PRO A 92 -34.53 5.43 -27.49
N THR A 93 -34.75 4.63 -26.45
CA THR A 93 -33.71 3.98 -25.64
C THR A 93 -34.07 2.52 -25.39
N LEU A 94 -33.08 1.63 -25.48
CA LEU A 94 -33.26 0.23 -25.08
C LEU A 94 -33.33 0.14 -23.55
N SER A 95 -34.48 -0.24 -23.01
CA SER A 95 -34.73 -0.23 -21.57
C SER A 95 -35.78 -1.25 -21.18
N ALA A 96 -35.70 -1.73 -19.94
CA ALA A 96 -36.72 -2.57 -19.32
C ALA A 96 -37.69 -1.79 -18.43
N ALA A 97 -37.65 -0.45 -18.47
CA ALA A 97 -38.51 0.38 -17.61
C ALA A 97 -39.99 -0.04 -17.69
N ASP A 98 -40.63 -0.08 -16.53
CA ASP A 98 -42.06 -0.33 -16.41
C ASP A 98 -42.85 0.93 -16.77
N ILE A 99 -43.07 1.10 -18.07
CA ILE A 99 -43.91 2.14 -18.64
C ILE A 99 -45.40 1.79 -18.65
N ASP A 100 -45.80 0.60 -18.18
CA ASP A 100 -47.19 0.18 -18.15
C ASP A 100 -47.86 0.67 -16.87
N ASN A 101 -47.16 0.55 -15.72
CA ASN A 101 -47.65 1.07 -14.45
C ASN A 101 -47.15 2.50 -14.16
N TRP A 102 -45.97 2.89 -14.66
CA TRP A 102 -45.30 4.14 -14.26
C TRP A 102 -45.01 5.09 -15.43
N LYS A 103 -45.85 5.08 -16.46
CA LYS A 103 -45.70 5.92 -17.65
C LYS A 103 -45.53 7.41 -17.34
N ALA A 104 -46.29 7.94 -16.38
CA ALA A 104 -46.24 9.35 -16.01
C ALA A 104 -44.89 9.78 -15.41
N PHE A 105 -44.05 8.81 -15.04
CA PHE A 105 -42.74 9.00 -14.43
C PHE A 105 -41.62 8.34 -15.23
N ASP A 106 -41.89 7.90 -16.47
CA ASP A 106 -40.87 7.22 -17.29
C ASP A 106 -40.19 6.06 -16.53
N GLY A 107 -40.97 5.29 -15.75
CA GLY A 107 -40.47 4.16 -14.95
C GLY A 107 -39.90 4.54 -13.57
N GLN A 108 -39.97 5.81 -13.15
CA GLN A 108 -39.33 6.33 -11.94
C GLN A 108 -40.33 6.95 -10.96
N PRO A 109 -41.33 6.18 -10.47
CA PRO A 109 -42.43 6.75 -9.70
C PRO A 109 -41.98 7.33 -8.37
N ASN A 110 -42.49 8.51 -8.02
CA ASN A 110 -42.32 9.11 -6.69
C ASN A 110 -42.97 8.25 -5.59
N TYR A 111 -42.38 8.24 -4.40
CA TYR A 111 -42.88 7.46 -3.24
C TYR A 111 -44.36 7.75 -2.93
N ASN A 112 -44.77 9.02 -2.93
CA ASN A 112 -46.15 9.45 -2.70
C ASN A 112 -47.16 9.00 -3.79
N TYR A 113 -46.70 8.47 -4.91
CA TYR A 113 -47.52 7.78 -5.92
C TYR A 113 -47.50 6.26 -5.74
N ILE A 114 -46.33 5.70 -5.37
CA ILE A 114 -46.15 4.26 -5.10
C ILE A 114 -47.16 3.79 -4.05
N ILE A 115 -47.20 4.45 -2.89
CA ILE A 115 -48.05 4.05 -1.75
C ILE A 115 -49.56 4.17 -1.98
N LYS A 116 -49.98 4.77 -3.10
CA LYS A 116 -51.40 4.89 -3.48
C LYS A 116 -51.84 3.75 -4.41
N GLN A 117 -50.90 2.99 -4.96
CA GLN A 117 -51.22 1.89 -5.86
C GLN A 117 -51.67 0.66 -5.08
N THR A 118 -52.50 -0.16 -5.71
CA THR A 118 -52.98 -1.43 -5.16
C THR A 118 -52.56 -2.60 -6.06
N GLY A 119 -52.57 -3.80 -5.50
CA GLY A 119 -52.22 -5.03 -6.22
C GLY A 119 -50.72 -5.26 -6.42
N TRP A 120 -49.89 -4.50 -5.70
CA TRP A 120 -48.47 -4.78 -5.54
C TRP A 120 -48.26 -5.59 -4.27
N GLU A 121 -47.45 -6.65 -4.35
CA GLU A 121 -46.99 -7.42 -3.20
C GLU A 121 -45.67 -6.83 -2.73
N HIS A 122 -45.65 -6.30 -1.51
CA HIS A 122 -44.49 -5.62 -0.92
C HIS A 122 -43.65 -6.61 -0.11
N MET A 123 -42.34 -6.58 -0.33
CA MET A 123 -41.35 -7.43 0.30
C MET A 123 -40.22 -6.59 0.90
N TRP A 124 -39.54 -7.16 1.89
CA TRP A 124 -38.35 -6.58 2.50
C TRP A 124 -37.13 -7.45 2.17
N ASP A 125 -36.07 -6.82 1.67
CA ASP A 125 -34.77 -7.49 1.57
C ASP A 125 -33.95 -7.19 2.83
N ALA A 126 -33.78 -8.21 3.66
CA ALA A 126 -33.03 -8.09 4.91
C ALA A 126 -31.51 -7.95 4.71
N ASN A 127 -30.98 -8.36 3.57
CA ASN A 127 -29.56 -8.15 3.26
C ASN A 127 -29.33 -6.69 2.85
N ALA A 128 -30.11 -6.20 1.90
CA ALA A 128 -29.96 -4.84 1.38
C ALA A 128 -30.59 -3.74 2.27
N GLU A 129 -31.42 -4.13 3.23
CA GLU A 129 -32.16 -3.25 4.16
C GLU A 129 -33.05 -2.22 3.45
N VAL A 130 -33.72 -2.66 2.37
CA VAL A 130 -34.63 -1.86 1.56
C VAL A 130 -35.83 -2.69 1.08
N PRO A 131 -36.98 -2.04 0.80
CA PRO A 131 -38.14 -2.72 0.27
C PRO A 131 -38.09 -2.85 -1.25
N TYR A 132 -38.87 -3.81 -1.75
CA TYR A 132 -39.26 -3.89 -3.15
C TYR A 132 -40.69 -4.39 -3.26
N ALA A 133 -41.28 -4.30 -4.44
CA ALA A 133 -42.62 -4.81 -4.69
C ALA A 133 -42.73 -5.48 -6.06
N VAL A 134 -43.63 -6.46 -6.16
CA VAL A 134 -43.89 -7.19 -7.41
C VAL A 134 -45.37 -7.18 -7.77
N LYS A 135 -45.66 -7.22 -9.07
CA LYS A 135 -47.01 -7.32 -9.61
C LYS A 135 -46.97 -8.06 -10.94
N GLY A 136 -47.21 -9.37 -10.93
CA GLY A 136 -46.96 -10.21 -12.10
C GLY A 136 -45.52 -10.02 -12.58
N LYS A 137 -45.32 -9.75 -13.87
CA LYS A 137 -44.00 -9.51 -14.49
C LYS A 137 -43.31 -8.16 -14.15
N TYR A 138 -43.90 -7.36 -13.26
CA TYR A 138 -43.35 -6.05 -12.90
C TYR A 138 -42.68 -6.08 -11.54
N PHE A 139 -41.52 -5.44 -11.44
CA PHE A 139 -40.72 -5.28 -10.22
C PHE A 139 -40.51 -3.79 -9.96
N LEU A 140 -40.61 -3.38 -8.70
CA LEU A 140 -40.39 -2.02 -8.25
C LEU A 140 -39.45 -2.03 -7.05
N SER A 141 -38.25 -1.45 -7.19
CA SER A 141 -37.42 -1.10 -6.03
C SER A 141 -37.68 0.34 -5.62
N TYR A 142 -37.73 0.62 -4.33
CA TYR A 142 -37.97 1.96 -3.78
C TYR A 142 -37.47 2.04 -2.33
N ASP A 143 -37.58 3.21 -1.72
CA ASP A 143 -37.34 3.42 -0.30
C ASP A 143 -38.64 3.77 0.43
N ASP A 144 -38.79 3.26 1.65
CA ASP A 144 -39.92 3.52 2.53
C ASP A 144 -39.45 4.11 3.88
N PRO A 145 -40.37 4.41 4.83
CA PRO A 145 -40.01 4.99 6.11
C PRO A 145 -39.04 4.13 6.93
N GLU A 146 -39.11 2.80 6.81
CA GLU A 146 -38.19 1.92 7.52
C GLU A 146 -36.78 1.96 6.93
N ALA A 147 -36.66 1.88 5.60
CA ALA A 147 -35.38 2.02 4.92
C ALA A 147 -34.74 3.40 5.18
N MET A 148 -35.53 4.47 5.14
CA MET A 148 -35.04 5.82 5.44
C MET A 148 -34.56 5.98 6.87
N ARG A 149 -35.25 5.38 7.85
CA ARG A 149 -34.79 5.34 9.23
C ARG A 149 -33.46 4.61 9.36
N LYS A 150 -33.32 3.44 8.73
CA LYS A 150 -32.08 2.64 8.75
C LYS A 150 -30.92 3.39 8.09
N LYS A 151 -31.15 4.03 6.94
CA LYS A 151 -30.14 4.87 6.24
C LYS A 151 -29.75 6.10 7.05
N ALA A 152 -30.71 6.79 7.67
CA ALA A 152 -30.41 7.91 8.56
C ALA A 152 -29.61 7.46 9.80
N GLN A 153 -29.95 6.30 10.36
CA GLN A 153 -29.19 5.75 11.49
C GLN A 153 -27.78 5.36 11.07
N TYR A 154 -27.61 4.78 9.89
CA TYR A 154 -26.30 4.47 9.32
C TYR A 154 -25.42 5.71 9.17
N ILE A 155 -25.98 6.84 8.73
CA ILE A 155 -25.29 8.14 8.65
C ILE A 155 -24.77 8.57 10.02
N VAL A 156 -25.59 8.45 11.07
CA VAL A 156 -25.20 8.77 12.44
C VAL A 156 -24.11 7.82 12.95
N ASP A 157 -24.29 6.51 12.75
CA ASP A 157 -23.38 5.48 13.26
C ASP A 157 -21.99 5.53 12.62
N ASN A 158 -21.87 6.15 11.43
CA ASN A 158 -20.62 6.29 10.68
C ASN A 158 -20.07 7.73 10.65
N ASP A 159 -20.58 8.62 11.50
CA ASP A 159 -20.16 10.03 11.58
C ASP A 159 -20.15 10.74 10.21
N LEU A 160 -21.14 10.43 9.36
CA LEU A 160 -21.26 11.02 8.02
C LEU A 160 -21.81 12.45 8.08
N GLY A 161 -21.50 13.24 7.05
CA GLY A 161 -21.87 14.66 6.97
C GLY A 161 -23.37 14.93 6.90
N GLY A 162 -24.18 13.95 6.48
CA GLY A 162 -25.63 14.06 6.42
C GLY A 162 -26.24 13.41 5.18
N ILE A 163 -27.34 14.00 4.71
CA ILE A 163 -28.16 13.44 3.61
C ILE A 163 -28.56 14.50 2.59
N ILE A 164 -28.55 14.13 1.31
CA ILE A 164 -29.17 14.87 0.21
C ILE A 164 -30.42 14.12 -0.26
N VAL A 165 -31.53 14.83 -0.43
CA VAL A 165 -32.81 14.24 -0.86
C VAL A 165 -33.06 14.51 -2.34
N TRP A 166 -33.28 13.45 -3.12
CA TRP A 166 -33.76 13.52 -4.50
C TRP A 166 -35.12 12.83 -4.63
N GLN A 167 -36.23 13.54 -4.78
CA GLN A 167 -36.37 14.99 -4.55
C GLN A 167 -37.56 15.23 -3.63
N VAL A 168 -37.53 16.35 -2.93
CA VAL A 168 -38.42 16.64 -1.78
C VAL A 168 -39.91 16.39 -2.08
N HIS A 169 -40.40 16.75 -3.28
CA HIS A 169 -41.82 16.54 -3.63
C HIS A 169 -42.24 15.08 -3.83
N GLY A 170 -41.28 14.17 -3.96
CA GLY A 170 -41.53 12.74 -4.15
C GLY A 170 -42.16 12.06 -2.93
N ASP A 171 -42.06 12.68 -1.75
CA ASP A 171 -42.58 12.15 -0.49
C ASP A 171 -43.82 12.93 0.02
N ILE A 172 -43.99 14.19 -0.42
CA ILE A 172 -45.03 15.09 0.08
C ILE A 172 -46.43 14.51 -0.07
N GLN A 173 -47.18 14.53 1.02
CA GLN A 173 -48.62 14.23 1.09
C GLN A 173 -49.37 15.41 1.71
N CYS A 174 -50.47 15.79 1.07
CA CYS A 174 -51.43 16.70 1.68
C CYS A 174 -52.56 15.89 2.32
N LYS A 175 -52.51 15.73 3.64
CA LYS A 175 -53.55 15.06 4.44
C LYS A 175 -54.69 16.00 4.81
N GLY A 176 -54.48 17.31 4.61
CA GLY A 176 -55.47 18.36 4.84
C GLY A 176 -56.14 18.85 3.57
N SER A 177 -56.63 20.07 3.62
CA SER A 177 -57.17 20.81 2.48
C SER A 177 -56.12 21.77 1.90
N PHE A 178 -56.29 22.13 0.62
CA PHE A 178 -55.49 23.20 0.01
C PHE A 178 -56.14 24.56 0.23
N VAL A 179 -55.36 25.51 0.77
CA VAL A 179 -55.67 26.94 0.76
C VAL A 179 -54.92 27.57 -0.41
N ASN A 180 -55.66 28.19 -1.32
CA ASN A 180 -55.06 28.87 -2.48
C ASN A 180 -54.79 30.34 -2.14
N TYR A 181 -53.57 30.78 -2.41
CA TYR A 181 -53.17 32.18 -2.38
C TYR A 181 -52.97 32.64 -3.83
N GLY A 182 -54.03 33.16 -4.43
CA GLY A 182 -54.07 33.41 -5.88
C GLY A 182 -54.09 32.11 -6.69
N SER A 183 -53.60 32.15 -7.93
CA SER A 183 -53.67 31.01 -8.87
C SER A 183 -52.48 30.06 -8.82
N LYS A 184 -51.36 30.45 -8.20
CA LYS A 184 -50.09 29.71 -8.27
C LYS A 184 -49.62 29.14 -6.93
N LEU A 185 -49.89 29.81 -5.82
CA LEU A 185 -49.41 29.39 -4.50
C LEU A 185 -50.51 28.59 -3.78
N LYS A 186 -50.16 27.37 -3.37
CA LYS A 186 -51.05 26.49 -2.61
C LYS A 186 -50.37 26.12 -1.30
N GLN A 187 -51.09 26.24 -0.19
CA GLN A 187 -50.68 25.71 1.10
C GLN A 187 -51.52 24.48 1.40
N CYS A 188 -50.88 23.37 1.79
CA CYS A 188 -51.59 22.29 2.44
C CYS A 188 -51.76 22.60 3.93
N THR A 189 -52.97 22.48 4.47
CA THR A 189 -53.24 22.73 5.90
C THR A 189 -52.69 21.64 6.82
N ASN A 190 -52.36 20.46 6.27
CA ASN A 190 -51.71 19.37 6.98
C ASN A 190 -50.78 18.62 6.01
N LEU A 191 -49.57 19.17 5.86
CA LEU A 191 -48.50 18.61 5.04
C LEU A 191 -47.78 17.51 5.82
N SER A 192 -47.49 16.39 5.17
CA SER A 192 -46.68 15.30 5.73
C SER A 192 -45.67 14.85 4.69
N SER A 193 -44.49 14.46 5.15
CA SER A 193 -43.40 13.92 4.33
C SER A 193 -42.82 12.73 5.08
N PRO A 194 -43.46 11.55 5.02
CA PRO A 194 -43.09 10.41 5.87
C PRO A 194 -41.62 9.98 5.80
N LEU A 195 -41.00 9.99 4.62
CA LEU A 195 -39.59 9.65 4.48
C LEU A 195 -38.69 10.69 5.16
N ALA A 196 -38.96 11.98 4.92
CA ALA A 196 -38.22 13.07 5.56
C ALA A 196 -38.44 13.12 7.08
N GLU A 197 -39.65 12.83 7.54
CA GLU A 197 -40.01 12.75 8.96
C GLU A 197 -39.21 11.65 9.69
N GLU A 198 -38.93 10.51 9.06
CA GLU A 198 -38.09 9.47 9.67
C GLU A 198 -36.61 9.86 9.74
N ILE A 199 -36.10 10.52 8.70
CA ILE A 199 -34.75 11.10 8.72
C ILE A 199 -34.63 12.13 9.85
N ASP A 200 -35.58 13.06 9.93
CA ASP A 200 -35.59 14.12 10.94
C ASP A 200 -35.68 13.54 12.36
N LYS A 201 -36.51 12.50 12.59
CA LYS A 201 -36.58 11.82 13.89
C LYS A 201 -35.22 11.28 14.33
N VAL A 202 -34.47 10.65 13.44
CA VAL A 202 -33.15 10.11 13.77
C VAL A 202 -32.17 11.24 14.10
N PHE A 203 -32.13 12.29 13.30
CA PHE A 203 -31.18 13.40 13.51
C PHE A 203 -31.54 14.32 14.69
N THR A 204 -32.83 14.51 15.00
CA THR A 204 -33.29 15.46 16.04
C THR A 204 -33.43 14.86 17.42
N THR A 205 -33.76 13.57 17.54
CA THR A 205 -33.89 12.94 18.85
C THR A 205 -32.56 12.84 19.59
N GLY A 206 -31.44 13.18 18.92
CA GLY A 206 -30.10 13.08 19.49
C GLY A 206 -29.94 11.74 20.16
N ASN A 207 -30.49 10.69 19.55
CA ASN A 207 -30.57 9.40 20.19
C ASN A 207 -29.11 9.04 20.49
N PRO A 208 -28.71 8.90 21.76
CA PRO A 208 -27.55 8.07 21.99
C PRO A 208 -28.02 6.74 21.43
N THR A 209 -27.36 6.25 20.37
CA THR A 209 -27.26 4.80 20.26
C THR A 209 -26.92 4.31 21.69
N PRO A 210 -27.45 3.18 22.17
CA PRO A 210 -26.62 2.36 23.03
C PRO A 210 -25.33 2.23 22.22
N GLY A 211 -24.32 3.05 22.54
CA GLY A 211 -23.24 3.34 21.60
C GLY A 211 -22.75 2.00 21.08
N ASN A 212 -22.73 1.81 19.75
CA ASN A 212 -22.46 0.51 19.15
C ASN A 212 -21.33 -0.17 19.92
N THR A 213 -21.59 -1.30 20.54
CA THR A 213 -20.58 -1.93 21.38
C THR A 213 -19.71 -2.75 20.45
N ALA A 214 -18.39 -2.59 20.51
CA ALA A 214 -17.54 -3.46 19.70
C ALA A 214 -17.86 -4.93 20.02
N PRO A 215 -17.90 -5.81 19.00
CA PRO A 215 -18.27 -7.19 19.18
C PRO A 215 -17.33 -7.87 20.17
N VAL A 216 -17.83 -8.81 20.96
CA VAL A 216 -17.00 -9.51 21.94
C VAL A 216 -16.42 -10.78 21.30
N LEU A 217 -15.16 -10.69 20.86
CA LEU A 217 -14.43 -11.82 20.28
C LEU A 217 -13.92 -12.79 21.35
N THR A 218 -14.18 -14.07 21.15
CA THR A 218 -13.64 -15.19 21.91
C THR A 218 -12.77 -16.06 21.00
N VAL A 219 -11.52 -16.25 21.41
CA VAL A 219 -10.54 -17.09 20.73
C VAL A 219 -10.08 -18.20 21.68
N PRO A 220 -9.64 -19.36 21.18
CA PRO A 220 -9.11 -20.41 22.03
C PRO A 220 -7.76 -20.00 22.67
N GLY A 221 -7.28 -20.81 23.61
CA GLY A 221 -5.92 -20.69 24.12
C GLY A 221 -4.85 -20.98 23.04
N ALA A 222 -3.58 -20.94 23.45
CA ALA A 222 -2.48 -21.27 22.55
C ALA A 222 -2.65 -22.65 21.91
N GLN A 223 -2.40 -22.73 20.61
CA GLN A 223 -2.46 -23.95 19.83
C GLN A 223 -1.06 -24.53 19.63
N THR A 224 -1.00 -25.80 19.26
CA THR A 224 0.24 -26.49 18.91
C THR A 224 0.08 -27.19 17.57
N ALA A 225 1.11 -27.13 16.74
CA ALA A 225 1.18 -27.86 15.47
C ALA A 225 2.59 -28.44 15.31
N ASP A 226 2.72 -29.61 14.71
CA ASP A 226 4.01 -30.09 14.22
C ASP A 226 4.36 -29.37 12.91
N ALA A 227 5.64 -29.34 12.55
CA ALA A 227 6.11 -28.77 11.28
C ALA A 227 5.29 -29.30 10.09
N GLY A 228 4.84 -28.40 9.22
CA GLY A 228 4.02 -28.75 8.05
C GLY A 228 2.56 -29.15 8.32
N GLN A 229 2.17 -29.32 9.59
CA GLN A 229 0.82 -29.73 9.96
C GLN A 229 -0.21 -28.64 9.67
N VAL A 230 -1.37 -29.04 9.17
CA VAL A 230 -2.56 -28.18 9.11
C VAL A 230 -3.40 -28.41 10.37
N ILE A 231 -3.68 -27.33 11.09
CA ILE A 231 -4.59 -27.33 12.24
C ILE A 231 -5.79 -26.42 11.95
N SER A 232 -6.89 -26.64 12.66
CA SER A 232 -8.04 -25.76 12.60
C SER A 232 -8.66 -25.60 13.98
N PHE A 233 -9.16 -24.40 14.26
CA PHE A 233 -9.83 -24.09 15.51
C PHE A 233 -10.99 -23.12 15.28
N GLU A 234 -11.98 -23.18 16.16
CA GLU A 234 -13.16 -22.33 16.10
C GLU A 234 -12.95 -21.05 16.92
N VAL A 235 -13.44 -19.94 16.40
CA VAL A 235 -13.59 -18.68 17.12
C VAL A 235 -15.06 -18.30 17.14
N SER A 236 -15.48 -17.57 18.16
CA SER A 236 -16.86 -17.09 18.27
C SER A 236 -16.89 -15.63 18.71
N ALA A 237 -17.94 -14.94 18.31
CA ALA A 237 -18.17 -13.58 18.75
C ALA A 237 -19.66 -13.36 18.98
N THR A 238 -19.94 -12.44 19.90
CA THR A 238 -21.31 -11.99 20.18
C THR A 238 -21.34 -10.49 20.03
N ASP A 239 -22.39 -10.00 19.37
CA ASP A 239 -22.72 -8.59 19.40
C ASP A 239 -23.90 -8.35 20.34
N LYS A 240 -23.85 -7.24 21.07
CA LYS A 240 -24.88 -6.92 22.06
C LYS A 240 -26.16 -6.41 21.38
N GLU A 241 -25.99 -5.70 20.27
CA GLU A 241 -27.06 -5.11 19.48
C GLU A 241 -27.66 -6.12 18.49
N GLY A 242 -26.99 -7.26 18.29
CA GLY A 242 -27.40 -8.33 17.37
C GLY A 242 -26.99 -8.06 15.93
N ASP A 243 -26.04 -7.15 15.72
CA ASP A 243 -25.50 -6.79 14.42
C ASP A 243 -24.78 -7.98 13.77
N ARG A 244 -24.80 -8.02 12.44
CA ARG A 244 -24.17 -9.11 11.67
C ARG A 244 -22.66 -9.06 11.85
N LEU A 245 -22.09 -10.20 12.24
CA LEU A 245 -20.65 -10.35 12.44
C LEU A 245 -19.95 -10.84 11.18
N THR A 246 -18.78 -10.29 10.90
CA THR A 246 -17.90 -10.73 9.82
C THR A 246 -16.48 -10.93 10.35
N PHE A 247 -15.86 -12.06 10.02
CA PHE A 247 -14.51 -12.42 10.49
C PHE A 247 -13.44 -12.24 9.41
N THR A 248 -12.29 -11.72 9.81
CA THR A 248 -11.07 -11.67 9.00
C THR A 248 -9.87 -12.14 9.83
N VAL A 249 -8.86 -12.72 9.17
CA VAL A 249 -7.69 -13.29 9.82
C VAL A 249 -6.41 -12.90 9.08
N THR A 250 -5.35 -12.61 9.82
CA THR A 250 -3.99 -12.46 9.30
C THR A 250 -3.12 -13.63 9.76
N GLY A 251 -2.39 -14.24 8.83
CA GLY A 251 -1.50 -15.38 9.10
C GLY A 251 -2.15 -16.77 8.95
N ALA A 252 -3.44 -16.84 8.60
CA ALA A 252 -4.20 -18.07 8.40
C ALA A 252 -5.41 -17.81 7.50
N ASP A 253 -6.10 -18.88 7.10
CA ASP A 253 -7.37 -18.82 6.35
C ASP A 253 -8.57 -18.83 7.31
N VAL A 254 -9.70 -18.25 6.90
CA VAL A 254 -10.93 -18.20 7.69
C VAL A 254 -12.18 -18.49 6.86
N VAL A 255 -13.10 -19.27 7.43
CA VAL A 255 -14.45 -19.50 6.90
C VAL A 255 -15.46 -19.02 7.94
N ASP A 256 -16.28 -18.04 7.58
CA ASP A 256 -17.38 -17.53 8.41
C ASP A 256 -18.59 -18.48 8.33
N ASN A 257 -19.10 -18.92 9.49
CA ASN A 257 -20.23 -19.85 9.56
C ASN A 257 -21.59 -19.14 9.56
N GLY A 258 -21.63 -17.81 9.58
CA GLY A 258 -22.84 -17.00 9.52
C GLY A 258 -23.74 -17.06 10.75
N ASN A 259 -23.26 -17.67 11.84
CA ASN A 259 -23.99 -17.83 13.12
C ASN A 259 -23.23 -17.21 14.30
N GLY A 260 -22.29 -16.30 14.02
CA GLY A 260 -21.40 -15.70 15.03
C GLY A 260 -20.18 -16.56 15.37
N THR A 261 -19.93 -17.65 14.64
CA THR A 261 -18.67 -18.40 14.72
C THR A 261 -17.94 -18.42 13.39
N ALA A 262 -16.63 -18.66 13.44
CA ALA A 262 -15.81 -18.87 12.25
C ALA A 262 -14.78 -19.98 12.50
N THR A 263 -14.43 -20.70 11.45
CA THR A 263 -13.36 -21.71 11.46
C THR A 263 -12.09 -21.11 10.90
N VAL A 264 -11.03 -21.08 11.70
CA VAL A 264 -9.70 -20.63 11.29
C VAL A 264 -8.84 -21.84 10.98
N THR A 265 -8.20 -21.84 9.80
CA THR A 265 -7.31 -22.92 9.34
C THR A 265 -5.90 -22.38 9.16
N TYR A 266 -4.96 -22.93 9.93
CA TYR A 266 -3.55 -22.55 9.89
C TYR A 266 -2.71 -23.72 9.39
N LYS A 267 -1.83 -23.45 8.42
CA LYS A 267 -0.82 -24.41 7.95
C LYS A 267 0.53 -24.02 8.52
N ALA A 268 1.06 -24.85 9.42
CA ALA A 268 2.39 -24.65 9.98
C ALA A 268 3.47 -24.72 8.88
N PRO A 269 4.50 -23.87 8.92
CA PRO A 269 5.65 -24.01 8.04
C PRO A 269 6.40 -25.31 8.34
N ASN A 270 7.09 -25.84 7.35
CA ASN A 270 8.08 -26.89 7.58
C ASN A 270 9.31 -26.25 8.25
N THR A 271 9.67 -26.73 9.43
CA THR A 271 10.79 -26.18 10.23
C THR A 271 11.44 -27.28 11.06
N SER A 272 12.76 -27.20 11.20
CA SER A 272 13.56 -28.07 12.07
C SER A 272 13.76 -27.50 13.48
N VAL A 273 13.29 -26.27 13.72
CA VAL A 273 13.33 -25.59 15.01
C VAL A 273 11.93 -25.21 15.46
N ASP A 274 11.71 -25.17 16.77
CA ASP A 274 10.45 -24.71 17.34
C ASP A 274 10.22 -23.22 17.01
N LEU A 275 9.02 -22.88 16.56
CA LEU A 275 8.58 -21.51 16.26
C LEU A 275 7.37 -21.12 17.10
N THR A 276 7.22 -19.82 17.32
CA THR A 276 6.04 -19.23 17.94
C THR A 276 5.43 -18.22 16.98
N GLU A 277 4.27 -18.55 16.44
CA GLU A 277 3.56 -17.74 15.45
C GLU A 277 2.31 -17.11 16.07
N THR A 278 1.91 -15.95 15.55
CA THR A 278 0.75 -15.21 16.05
C THR A 278 -0.29 -15.05 14.95
N ILE A 279 -1.46 -15.64 15.17
CA ILE A 279 -2.62 -15.50 14.28
C ILE A 279 -3.52 -14.42 14.83
N THR A 280 -3.73 -13.35 14.08
CA THR A 280 -4.59 -12.24 14.50
C THR A 280 -5.97 -12.40 13.87
N VAL A 281 -6.98 -12.51 14.73
CA VAL A 281 -8.39 -12.62 14.38
C VAL A 281 -9.06 -11.28 14.64
N THR A 282 -9.77 -10.77 13.64
CA THR A 282 -10.60 -9.57 13.73
C THR A 282 -12.03 -9.92 13.42
N VAL A 283 -12.95 -9.49 14.29
CA VAL A 283 -14.39 -9.56 14.03
C VAL A 283 -14.94 -8.14 13.98
N SER A 284 -15.77 -7.87 12.99
CA SER A 284 -16.46 -6.61 12.80
C SER A 284 -17.96 -6.83 12.83
N ASP A 285 -18.69 -5.89 13.45
CA ASP A 285 -20.15 -5.78 13.37
C ASP A 285 -20.60 -4.83 12.22
N GLY A 286 -19.67 -4.41 11.37
CA GLY A 286 -19.89 -3.41 10.31
C GLY A 286 -19.66 -1.95 10.76
N LYS A 287 -19.46 -1.71 12.06
CA LYS A 287 -19.26 -0.37 12.66
C LYS A 287 -18.01 -0.30 13.54
N LYS A 288 -17.76 -1.31 14.37
CA LYS A 288 -16.60 -1.45 15.26
C LYS A 288 -16.01 -2.85 15.15
N ASN A 289 -14.75 -2.94 15.55
CA ASN A 289 -13.97 -4.16 15.44
C ASN A 289 -13.46 -4.58 16.82
N ALA A 290 -13.38 -5.88 17.03
CA ALA A 290 -12.58 -6.46 18.10
C ALA A 290 -11.48 -7.35 17.52
N VAL A 291 -10.31 -7.25 18.13
CA VAL A 291 -9.10 -7.95 17.69
C VAL A 291 -8.58 -8.80 18.84
N LYS A 292 -8.28 -10.06 18.57
CA LYS A 292 -7.56 -10.95 19.48
C LYS A 292 -6.57 -11.80 18.69
N SER A 293 -5.52 -12.22 19.37
CA SER A 293 -4.51 -13.09 18.78
C SER A 293 -4.53 -14.46 19.41
N VAL A 294 -4.28 -15.49 18.59
CA VAL A 294 -4.01 -16.87 19.00
C VAL A 294 -2.54 -17.15 18.72
N VAL A 295 -1.83 -17.59 19.75
CA VAL A 295 -0.44 -18.05 19.59
C VAL A 295 -0.47 -19.50 19.13
N VAL A 296 0.33 -19.83 18.11
CA VAL A 296 0.55 -21.19 17.65
C VAL A 296 2.02 -21.54 17.89
N ASN A 297 2.28 -22.50 18.77
CA ASN A 297 3.61 -23.06 18.97
C ASN A 297 3.81 -24.18 17.95
N VAL A 298 4.66 -23.94 16.95
CA VAL A 298 5.02 -24.93 15.95
C VAL A 298 6.21 -25.70 16.50
N LYS A 299 6.03 -27.00 16.73
CA LYS A 299 7.12 -27.87 17.12
C LYS A 299 7.92 -28.23 15.88
N GLY A 300 9.21 -27.89 15.89
CA GLY A 300 10.11 -28.30 14.84
C GLY A 300 10.23 -29.82 14.82
N GLU A 301 10.16 -30.41 13.63
CA GLU A 301 10.49 -31.82 13.50
C GLU A 301 12.02 -31.91 13.44
N ALA A 302 12.62 -32.47 14.51
CA ALA A 302 14.05 -32.73 14.51
C ALA A 302 14.36 -33.63 13.31
N PRO A 303 15.40 -33.31 12.50
CA PRO A 303 15.76 -34.14 11.37
C PRO A 303 15.90 -35.59 11.83
N LEU A 304 15.17 -36.50 11.18
CA LEU A 304 15.26 -37.92 11.47
C LEU A 304 16.71 -38.37 11.23
N PRO A 305 17.21 -39.43 11.89
CA PRO A 305 18.50 -40.02 11.52
C PRO A 305 18.43 -40.49 10.06
N GLY A 306 18.98 -39.68 9.15
CA GLY A 306 18.82 -39.83 7.69
C GLY A 306 18.42 -38.55 6.94
N ASP A 307 18.01 -37.49 7.64
CA ASP A 307 17.83 -36.15 7.06
C ASP A 307 19.16 -35.41 6.97
N ASN A 308 19.33 -34.70 5.85
CA ASN A 308 20.55 -33.99 5.50
C ASN A 308 20.79 -32.75 6.39
N ASN A 309 21.93 -32.70 7.05
CA ASN A 309 22.51 -31.55 7.72
C ASN A 309 23.31 -30.73 6.69
N PRO A 310 22.93 -29.47 6.41
CA PRO A 310 23.68 -28.64 5.47
C PRO A 310 25.16 -28.54 5.83
N PRO A 311 26.05 -28.37 4.83
CA PRO A 311 27.45 -28.11 5.08
C PRO A 311 27.61 -26.79 5.84
N VAL A 312 28.66 -26.69 6.64
CA VAL A 312 29.04 -25.45 7.34
C VAL A 312 30.33 -24.92 6.74
N LEU A 313 30.27 -23.78 6.07
CA LEU A 313 31.40 -23.10 5.44
C LEU A 313 32.10 -22.16 6.43
N THR A 314 33.43 -22.21 6.43
CA THR A 314 34.29 -21.26 7.13
C THR A 314 35.23 -20.62 6.12
N ALA A 315 35.09 -19.31 5.96
CA ALA A 315 35.93 -18.47 5.11
C ALA A 315 36.46 -17.27 5.90
N PRO A 316 37.63 -16.71 5.53
CA PRO A 316 38.09 -15.46 6.11
C PRO A 316 37.16 -14.30 5.70
N ALA A 317 36.98 -13.31 6.58
CA ALA A 317 36.12 -12.16 6.28
C ALA A 317 36.70 -11.24 5.18
N THR A 318 38.04 -11.18 5.07
CA THR A 318 38.73 -10.25 4.16
C THR A 318 39.99 -10.89 3.57
N ALA A 319 40.41 -10.41 2.40
CA ALA A 319 41.71 -10.69 1.79
C ALA A 319 42.25 -9.43 1.09
N GLU A 320 43.55 -9.38 0.80
CA GLU A 320 44.18 -8.28 0.06
C GLU A 320 45.02 -8.83 -1.10
N VAL A 321 45.04 -8.08 -2.21
CA VAL A 321 45.79 -8.43 -3.42
C VAL A 321 46.15 -7.15 -4.17
N LYS A 322 47.24 -7.14 -4.92
CA LYS A 322 47.57 -6.00 -5.78
C LYS A 322 46.82 -6.09 -7.11
N SER A 323 46.60 -4.93 -7.73
CA SER A 323 46.12 -4.78 -9.11
C SER A 323 46.79 -5.78 -10.05
N GLY A 324 46.00 -6.57 -10.78
CA GLY A 324 46.48 -7.57 -11.74
C GLY A 324 47.09 -8.85 -11.14
N GLU A 325 47.31 -8.94 -9.82
CA GLU A 325 47.84 -10.13 -9.17
C GLU A 325 46.73 -11.13 -8.79
N THR A 326 47.12 -12.37 -8.48
CA THR A 326 46.20 -13.41 -8.01
C THR A 326 46.40 -13.66 -6.52
N VAL A 327 45.30 -13.74 -5.78
CA VAL A 327 45.27 -14.17 -4.37
C VAL A 327 44.60 -15.54 -4.27
N VAL A 328 45.10 -16.38 -3.38
CA VAL A 328 44.52 -17.67 -3.05
C VAL A 328 43.89 -17.58 -1.66
N ILE A 329 42.58 -17.80 -1.60
CA ILE A 329 41.78 -17.77 -0.37
C ILE A 329 41.43 -19.20 0.00
N SER A 330 41.99 -19.71 1.10
CA SER A 330 41.65 -21.04 1.60
C SER A 330 40.37 -20.97 2.44
N VAL A 331 39.39 -21.80 2.08
CA VAL A 331 38.15 -22.03 2.83
C VAL A 331 38.10 -23.47 3.32
N SER A 332 37.37 -23.71 4.41
CA SER A 332 37.09 -25.06 4.91
C SER A 332 35.60 -25.26 5.10
N ALA A 333 35.11 -26.47 4.91
CA ALA A 333 33.73 -26.80 5.27
C ALA A 333 33.65 -28.15 5.95
N THR A 334 32.63 -28.30 6.80
CA THR A 334 32.32 -29.57 7.46
C THR A 334 30.89 -29.97 7.17
N ASP A 335 30.69 -31.24 6.90
CA ASP A 335 29.37 -31.86 6.78
C ASP A 335 29.16 -32.84 7.92
N LYS A 336 28.01 -32.77 8.59
CA LYS A 336 27.74 -33.60 9.75
C LYS A 336 27.35 -35.03 9.37
N ASP A 337 26.81 -35.23 8.17
CA ASP A 337 26.44 -36.54 7.63
C ASP A 337 27.60 -37.21 6.90
N GLY A 338 28.65 -36.44 6.59
CA GLY A 338 29.81 -36.92 5.83
C GLY A 338 29.54 -36.96 4.34
N ASP A 339 28.55 -36.21 3.85
CA ASP A 339 28.23 -36.10 2.43
C ASP A 339 29.37 -35.41 1.66
N ALA A 340 29.49 -35.72 0.37
CA ALA A 340 30.56 -35.21 -0.48
C ALA A 340 30.33 -33.73 -0.81
N LEU A 341 31.30 -32.87 -0.47
CA LEU A 341 31.18 -31.43 -0.65
C LEU A 341 31.73 -30.95 -1.99
N THR A 342 30.97 -30.06 -2.62
CA THR A 342 31.35 -29.36 -3.86
C THR A 342 31.38 -27.86 -3.59
N PHE A 343 32.46 -27.20 -4.00
CA PHE A 343 32.67 -25.77 -3.81
C PHE A 343 32.55 -25.03 -5.15
N THR A 344 31.96 -23.84 -5.11
CA THR A 344 31.89 -22.90 -6.23
C THR A 344 32.21 -21.49 -5.73
N ALA A 345 32.67 -20.63 -6.63
CA ALA A 345 32.94 -19.23 -6.34
C ALA A 345 32.53 -18.37 -7.55
N ASP A 346 32.11 -17.14 -7.29
CA ASP A 346 31.76 -16.17 -8.32
C ASP A 346 32.98 -15.41 -8.85
N ASN A 347 32.75 -14.35 -9.63
CA ASN A 347 33.80 -13.47 -10.18
C ASN A 347 34.90 -14.19 -11.01
N GLY A 348 34.58 -15.35 -11.59
CA GLY A 348 35.50 -16.12 -12.42
C GLY A 348 36.66 -16.75 -11.63
N ALA A 349 36.57 -16.83 -10.30
CA ALA A 349 37.60 -17.44 -9.47
C ALA A 349 37.71 -18.96 -9.74
N VAL A 350 38.94 -19.47 -9.69
CA VAL A 350 39.23 -20.89 -9.91
C VAL A 350 39.20 -21.62 -8.56
N VAL A 351 38.33 -22.63 -8.45
CA VAL A 351 38.17 -23.43 -7.24
C VAL A 351 39.00 -24.70 -7.33
N THR A 352 39.91 -24.90 -6.38
CA THR A 352 40.72 -26.14 -6.26
C THR A 352 40.37 -26.86 -4.96
N PRO A 353 39.69 -28.02 -5.00
CA PRO A 353 39.33 -28.77 -3.79
C PRO A 353 40.56 -29.21 -2.99
N THR A 354 40.46 -29.16 -1.66
CA THR A 354 41.47 -29.65 -0.70
C THR A 354 40.87 -30.75 0.20
N ALA A 355 41.68 -31.34 1.09
CA ALA A 355 41.23 -32.44 1.94
C ALA A 355 40.10 -32.05 2.93
N SER A 356 39.94 -30.77 3.25
CA SER A 356 38.95 -30.27 4.22
C SER A 356 38.21 -29.02 3.74
N GLY A 357 38.27 -28.71 2.45
CA GLY A 357 37.85 -27.40 1.94
C GLY A 357 38.18 -27.17 0.48
N ALA A 358 38.47 -25.92 0.13
CA ALA A 358 38.93 -25.53 -1.19
C ALA A 358 39.85 -24.30 -1.13
N ASP A 359 40.75 -24.19 -2.08
CA ASP A 359 41.53 -23.00 -2.37
C ASP A 359 40.86 -22.24 -3.52
N ILE A 360 40.47 -20.99 -3.27
CA ILE A 360 39.80 -20.11 -4.22
C ILE A 360 40.83 -19.12 -4.77
N ALA A 361 41.26 -19.34 -6.02
CA ALA A 361 42.20 -18.45 -6.70
C ALA A 361 41.44 -17.36 -7.45
N PHE A 362 41.55 -16.12 -6.98
CA PHE A 362 40.93 -14.94 -7.56
C PHE A 362 42.01 -14.03 -8.18
N THR A 363 41.91 -13.78 -9.48
CA THR A 363 42.78 -12.85 -10.20
C THR A 363 42.15 -11.46 -10.18
N ALA A 364 42.83 -10.52 -9.53
CA ALA A 364 42.32 -9.16 -9.38
C ALA A 364 42.30 -8.41 -10.71
N PRO A 365 41.27 -7.59 -10.96
CA PRO A 365 41.28 -6.67 -12.09
C PRO A 365 42.39 -5.62 -11.94
N GLU A 366 42.75 -4.99 -13.06
CA GLU A 366 43.62 -3.82 -13.03
C GLU A 366 42.83 -2.59 -12.54
N VAL A 367 43.31 -1.93 -11.49
CA VAL A 367 42.65 -0.77 -10.85
C VAL A 367 43.65 0.36 -10.56
N THR A 368 43.23 1.60 -10.80
CA THR A 368 44.01 2.82 -10.52
C THR A 368 43.72 3.43 -9.15
N ALA A 369 42.78 2.83 -8.40
CA ALA A 369 42.44 3.20 -7.03
C ALA A 369 42.04 1.94 -6.23
N ASP A 370 42.32 1.93 -4.93
CA ASP A 370 41.94 0.84 -4.04
C ASP A 370 40.45 0.51 -4.18
N THR A 371 40.13 -0.74 -4.54
CA THR A 371 38.76 -1.17 -4.82
C THR A 371 38.47 -2.46 -4.06
N VAL A 372 37.25 -2.60 -3.53
CA VAL A 372 36.82 -3.84 -2.86
C VAL A 372 35.96 -4.67 -3.81
N VAL A 373 36.31 -5.95 -3.98
CA VAL A 373 35.52 -6.95 -4.71
C VAL A 373 34.99 -7.97 -3.71
N ASN A 374 33.67 -8.17 -3.67
CA ASN A 374 33.05 -9.16 -2.81
C ASN A 374 32.99 -10.50 -3.55
N LEU A 375 33.73 -11.49 -3.06
CA LEU A 375 33.77 -12.84 -3.60
C LEU A 375 32.83 -13.74 -2.79
N VAL A 376 31.80 -14.29 -3.43
CA VAL A 376 30.88 -15.24 -2.80
C VAL A 376 31.37 -16.66 -3.05
N VAL A 377 31.60 -17.40 -1.97
CA VAL A 377 31.96 -18.81 -1.99
C VAL A 377 30.77 -19.62 -1.50
N THR A 378 30.33 -20.59 -2.30
CA THR A 378 29.20 -21.47 -1.99
C THR A 378 29.70 -22.90 -1.88
N VAL A 379 29.31 -23.61 -0.81
CA VAL A 379 29.52 -25.05 -0.65
C VAL A 379 28.18 -25.79 -0.67
N THR A 380 28.14 -26.95 -1.32
CA THR A 380 26.96 -27.81 -1.37
C THR A 380 27.31 -29.26 -1.14
N ASP A 381 26.42 -30.00 -0.48
CA ASP A 381 26.43 -31.46 -0.35
C ASP A 381 25.57 -32.16 -1.44
N GLY A 382 25.00 -31.38 -2.38
CA GLY A 382 24.08 -31.85 -3.41
C GLY A 382 22.60 -31.81 -3.03
N LYS A 383 22.25 -31.45 -1.79
CA LYS A 383 20.89 -31.31 -1.27
C LYS A 383 20.63 -29.94 -0.62
N ALA A 384 21.63 -29.38 0.05
CA ALA A 384 21.62 -28.07 0.70
C ALA A 384 22.91 -27.29 0.39
N THR A 385 22.91 -26.01 0.74
CA THR A 385 24.02 -25.08 0.45
C THR A 385 24.30 -24.18 1.64
N ASP A 386 25.56 -23.77 1.80
CA ASP A 386 25.99 -22.69 2.69
C ASP A 386 26.92 -21.73 1.94
N GLU A 387 26.90 -20.45 2.29
CA GLU A 387 27.59 -19.38 1.57
C GLU A 387 28.35 -18.43 2.50
N ALA A 388 29.51 -17.98 2.03
CA ALA A 388 30.31 -16.97 2.71
C ALA A 388 30.81 -15.92 1.72
N THR A 389 30.77 -14.65 2.12
CA THR A 389 31.33 -13.55 1.32
C THR A 389 32.68 -13.13 1.88
N VAL A 390 33.69 -13.05 1.02
CA VAL A 390 35.04 -12.55 1.33
C VAL A 390 35.23 -11.21 0.64
N ALA A 391 35.46 -10.14 1.41
CA ALA A 391 35.78 -8.83 0.86
C ALA A 391 37.27 -8.75 0.48
N VAL A 392 37.56 -8.76 -0.82
CA VAL A 392 38.93 -8.69 -1.35
C VAL A 392 39.28 -7.24 -1.69
N THR A 393 40.23 -6.66 -0.96
CA THR A 393 40.75 -5.31 -1.25
C THR A 393 41.85 -5.40 -2.30
N VAL A 394 41.57 -4.88 -3.50
CA VAL A 394 42.52 -4.75 -4.60
C VAL A 394 43.27 -3.42 -4.45
N LYS A 395 44.57 -3.50 -4.17
CA LYS A 395 45.46 -2.35 -4.02
C LYS A 395 45.90 -1.84 -5.39
N ALA A 396 45.70 -0.55 -5.65
CA ALA A 396 46.07 0.06 -6.91
C ALA A 396 47.57 -0.07 -7.20
N THR A 397 47.93 -0.20 -8.47
CA THR A 397 49.31 -0.04 -8.93
C THR A 397 49.71 1.42 -8.74
N GLU A 398 50.76 1.69 -7.94
CA GLU A 398 51.30 3.05 -7.83
C GLU A 398 51.86 3.47 -9.20
N GLU A 399 51.13 4.32 -9.92
CA GLU A 399 51.71 4.99 -11.09
C GLU A 399 52.75 6.03 -10.63
N PRO A 400 53.93 6.10 -11.28
CA PRO A 400 54.85 7.20 -11.08
C PRO A 400 54.19 8.49 -11.57
N ASN A 401 53.97 9.40 -10.63
CA ASN A 401 53.33 10.70 -10.83
C ASN A 401 53.85 11.39 -12.12
N PRO A 402 53.03 11.54 -13.19
CA PRO A 402 53.50 11.99 -14.53
C PRO A 402 54.09 13.41 -14.59
N GLY A 403 54.07 14.14 -13.48
CA GLY A 403 54.57 15.51 -13.38
C GLY A 403 55.95 15.67 -12.74
N ASN A 404 56.57 14.64 -12.15
CA ASN A 404 57.84 14.81 -11.43
C ASN A 404 59.05 14.71 -12.37
N THR A 405 59.75 15.81 -12.60
CA THR A 405 60.98 15.85 -13.43
C THR A 405 62.27 15.93 -12.59
N TRP A 406 62.16 15.88 -11.27
CA TRP A 406 63.29 15.77 -10.35
C TRP A 406 63.72 14.30 -10.19
N ASP A 407 64.99 14.03 -10.46
CA ASP A 407 65.65 12.72 -10.32
C ASP A 407 66.77 12.85 -9.29
N PRO A 408 66.74 12.09 -8.17
CA PRO A 408 67.76 12.15 -7.13
C PRO A 408 69.17 11.78 -7.63
N ASN A 409 69.28 11.06 -8.74
CA ASN A 409 70.56 10.62 -9.30
C ASN A 409 71.14 11.60 -10.33
N LYS A 410 70.37 12.61 -10.73
CA LYS A 410 70.80 13.65 -11.68
C LYS A 410 71.48 14.81 -10.94
N VAL A 411 72.53 15.36 -11.55
CA VAL A 411 73.18 16.58 -11.07
C VAL A 411 72.43 17.78 -11.65
N TYR A 412 72.14 18.76 -10.80
CA TYR A 412 71.54 20.04 -11.19
C TYR A 412 72.50 21.17 -10.84
N VAL A 413 72.66 22.13 -11.75
CA VAL A 413 73.48 23.34 -11.54
C VAL A 413 72.59 24.56 -11.35
N GLY A 414 73.17 25.65 -10.82
CA GLY A 414 72.43 26.89 -10.57
C GLY A 414 71.71 27.38 -11.82
N GLY A 415 70.38 27.46 -11.76
CA GLY A 415 69.52 27.80 -12.89
C GLY A 415 68.59 26.69 -13.37
N ASP A 416 68.93 25.42 -13.14
CA ASP A 416 68.13 24.28 -13.61
C ASP A 416 66.78 24.20 -12.91
N THR A 417 65.73 23.81 -13.65
CA THR A 417 64.37 23.69 -13.13
C THR A 417 63.87 22.25 -13.12
N VAL A 418 63.14 21.87 -12.08
CA VAL A 418 62.45 20.59 -11.95
C VAL A 418 61.03 20.80 -11.45
N VAL A 419 60.10 19.94 -11.85
CA VAL A 419 58.77 19.85 -11.26
C VAL A 419 58.80 18.75 -10.22
N PHE A 420 58.34 19.06 -9.01
CA PHE A 420 58.28 18.11 -7.91
C PHE A 420 57.02 18.38 -7.09
N GLU A 421 56.14 17.37 -6.95
CA GLU A 421 54.85 17.48 -6.24
C GLU A 421 53.98 18.64 -6.78
N GLY A 422 54.00 18.87 -8.10
CA GLY A 422 53.23 19.92 -8.77
C GLY A 422 53.84 21.33 -8.73
N VAL A 423 54.96 21.52 -8.04
CA VAL A 423 55.64 22.82 -7.92
C VAL A 423 56.92 22.84 -8.76
N THR A 424 57.15 23.93 -9.50
CA THR A 424 58.41 24.13 -10.23
C THR A 424 59.46 24.71 -9.29
N TYR A 425 60.58 24.01 -9.14
CA TYR A 425 61.72 24.44 -8.34
C TYR A 425 62.91 24.75 -9.23
N LYS A 426 63.62 25.82 -8.90
CA LYS A 426 64.88 26.22 -9.54
C LYS A 426 66.05 25.99 -8.60
N ALA A 427 67.09 25.29 -9.06
CA ALA A 427 68.31 25.10 -8.29
C ALA A 427 69.05 26.44 -8.16
N LYS A 428 69.38 26.85 -6.93
CA LYS A 428 70.15 28.07 -6.65
C LYS A 428 71.65 27.87 -6.88
N TRP A 429 72.15 26.65 -6.66
CA TRP A 429 73.52 26.23 -6.91
C TRP A 429 73.58 24.72 -7.13
N TRP A 430 74.79 24.18 -7.33
CA TRP A 430 75.02 22.76 -7.59
C TRP A 430 74.36 21.87 -6.54
N THR A 431 73.65 20.83 -6.98
CA THR A 431 73.07 19.80 -6.11
C THR A 431 72.96 18.44 -6.80
N LYS A 432 72.94 17.38 -5.99
CA LYS A 432 72.63 16.00 -6.39
C LYS A 432 71.96 15.29 -5.21
N GLY A 433 70.78 14.72 -5.43
CA GLY A 433 70.06 13.95 -4.41
C GLY A 433 69.30 14.77 -3.36
N GLU A 434 69.48 16.10 -3.28
CA GLU A 434 68.71 16.93 -2.34
C GLU A 434 67.30 17.19 -2.88
N LYS A 435 66.28 16.92 -2.06
CA LYS A 435 64.86 16.95 -2.43
C LYS A 435 64.32 18.41 -2.55
N PRO A 436 63.63 18.78 -3.65
CA PRO A 436 62.92 20.05 -3.77
C PRO A 436 61.83 20.20 -2.70
N GLY A 437 61.63 21.42 -2.20
CA GLY A 437 60.67 21.73 -1.13
C GLY A 437 61.22 21.57 0.30
N THR A 438 62.30 20.81 0.50
CA THR A 438 62.92 20.62 1.83
C THR A 438 64.34 21.18 1.94
N SER A 439 65.13 21.19 0.86
CA SER A 439 66.48 21.77 0.87
C SER A 439 66.49 23.24 0.40
N ALA A 440 67.31 24.06 1.07
CA ALA A 440 67.50 25.48 0.75
C ALA A 440 68.12 25.72 -0.64
N VAL A 441 68.69 24.67 -1.25
CA VAL A 441 69.18 24.63 -2.63
C VAL A 441 68.09 24.92 -3.65
N TRP A 442 66.83 24.58 -3.36
CA TRP A 442 65.72 24.72 -4.29
C TRP A 442 64.89 25.96 -3.99
N GLU A 443 64.63 26.76 -5.02
CA GLU A 443 63.75 27.93 -4.97
C GLU A 443 62.43 27.61 -5.66
N ALA A 444 61.32 27.61 -4.93
CA ALA A 444 59.99 27.48 -5.53
C ALA A 444 59.72 28.70 -6.44
N GLN A 445 59.53 28.44 -7.73
CA GLN A 445 59.03 29.41 -8.69
C GLN A 445 57.51 29.22 -8.70
N GLY A 446 56.73 30.27 -8.44
CA GLY A 446 55.27 30.19 -8.32
C GLY A 446 54.57 29.46 -9.48
N GLU A 447 53.38 28.93 -9.19
CA GLU A 447 52.58 28.08 -10.09
C GLU A 447 52.51 28.64 -11.52
N ASN A 448 53.04 27.88 -12.49
CA ASN A 448 52.78 28.12 -13.91
C ASN A 448 51.91 26.96 -14.41
N PRO A 449 50.71 27.22 -14.96
CA PRO A 449 49.76 26.19 -15.30
C PRO A 449 50.21 25.45 -16.57
N GLY A 450 50.55 24.18 -16.42
CA GLY A 450 50.63 23.22 -17.52
C GLY A 450 49.22 22.82 -18.00
N PRO A 451 49.07 22.34 -19.23
CA PRO A 451 47.83 22.50 -19.99
C PRO A 451 46.79 21.45 -19.60
N ASN A 452 45.61 21.91 -19.17
CA ASN A 452 44.37 21.17 -19.38
C ASN A 452 43.26 22.16 -19.76
N PRO A 453 42.41 21.82 -20.74
CA PRO A 453 41.50 22.76 -21.34
C PRO A 453 40.23 22.94 -20.50
N ASP A 454 39.71 24.16 -20.61
CA ASP A 454 38.39 24.66 -20.25
C ASP A 454 38.15 25.12 -18.79
N PRO A 455 37.91 26.43 -18.56
CA PRO A 455 37.67 26.99 -17.23
C PRO A 455 36.17 26.97 -16.88
N ASP A 456 35.80 26.31 -15.78
CA ASP A 456 34.53 26.52 -15.09
C ASP A 456 34.69 27.62 -14.02
N PRO A 457 33.95 28.74 -14.07
CA PRO A 457 34.24 29.93 -13.27
C PRO A 457 33.50 29.92 -11.92
N ASN A 458 34.02 29.21 -10.90
CA ASN A 458 33.98 29.62 -9.47
C ASN A 458 34.45 28.50 -8.53
N PRO A 459 35.67 28.55 -7.95
CA PRO A 459 36.15 27.47 -7.06
C PRO A 459 35.64 27.57 -5.61
N GLY A 460 34.76 28.53 -5.29
CA GLY A 460 34.49 28.91 -3.90
C GLY A 460 33.23 28.34 -3.26
N THR A 461 32.23 27.94 -4.05
CA THR A 461 30.86 27.75 -3.54
C THR A 461 30.29 26.36 -3.72
N THR A 462 30.96 25.39 -4.34
CA THR A 462 30.37 24.05 -4.53
C THR A 462 30.36 23.24 -3.23
N TRP A 463 29.26 22.57 -2.94
CA TRP A 463 29.16 21.68 -1.76
C TRP A 463 30.14 20.49 -1.88
N SER A 464 30.79 20.13 -0.78
CA SER A 464 31.68 18.98 -0.68
C SER A 464 31.40 18.20 0.60
N ALA A 465 31.19 16.89 0.47
CA ALA A 465 30.93 16.00 1.59
C ALA A 465 32.06 15.99 2.65
N SER A 466 33.30 16.27 2.24
CA SER A 466 34.46 16.27 3.15
C SER A 466 34.66 17.60 3.89
N LYS A 467 33.99 18.68 3.47
CA LYS A 467 34.13 20.01 4.05
C LYS A 467 33.13 20.21 5.20
N VAL A 468 33.60 20.85 6.27
CA VAL A 468 32.76 21.30 7.39
C VAL A 468 32.15 22.66 7.04
N TYR A 469 30.86 22.82 7.32
CA TYR A 469 30.11 24.06 7.16
C TYR A 469 29.51 24.50 8.49
N VAL A 470 29.49 25.80 8.76
CA VAL A 470 28.87 26.41 9.95
C VAL A 470 27.65 27.25 9.56
N GLY A 471 26.80 27.57 10.53
CA GLY A 471 25.58 28.35 10.28
C GLY A 471 25.89 29.67 9.55
N GLY A 472 25.26 29.87 8.39
CA GLY A 472 25.47 31.01 7.51
C GLY A 472 26.31 30.72 6.26
N ASP A 473 27.04 29.61 6.18
CA ASP A 473 27.83 29.26 4.99
C ASP A 473 26.94 28.95 3.79
N GLU A 474 27.31 29.45 2.62
CA GLU A 474 26.56 29.27 1.37
C GLU A 474 27.28 28.32 0.42
N VAL A 475 26.51 27.41 -0.19
CA VAL A 475 26.99 26.48 -1.20
C VAL A 475 26.06 26.41 -2.41
N THR A 476 26.57 25.91 -3.52
CA THR A 476 25.86 25.55 -4.73
C THR A 476 25.88 24.04 -4.86
N PHE A 477 24.69 23.44 -4.97
CA PHE A 477 24.51 22.00 -5.14
C PHE A 477 23.41 21.76 -6.17
N ASN A 478 23.70 20.96 -7.21
CA ASN A 478 22.82 20.75 -8.37
C ASN A 478 22.31 22.05 -9.03
N GLY A 479 23.18 23.08 -9.10
CA GLY A 479 22.87 24.38 -9.71
C GLY A 479 22.04 25.34 -8.85
N GLU A 480 21.65 24.93 -7.64
CA GLU A 480 20.83 25.71 -6.72
C GLU A 480 21.64 26.14 -5.49
N LYS A 481 21.31 27.30 -4.91
CA LYS A 481 22.01 27.83 -3.73
C LYS A 481 21.35 27.40 -2.43
N TYR A 482 22.19 27.05 -1.47
CA TYR A 482 21.77 26.64 -0.14
C TYR A 482 22.61 27.34 0.93
N ARG A 483 22.00 27.62 2.08
CA ARG A 483 22.66 28.14 3.27
C ARG A 483 22.58 27.12 4.40
N ALA A 484 23.68 26.90 5.12
CA ALA A 484 23.69 26.05 6.30
C ALA A 484 22.97 26.76 7.46
N LYS A 485 22.00 26.08 8.07
CA LYS A 485 21.26 26.59 9.24
C LYS A 485 22.05 26.41 10.54
N TRP A 486 22.91 25.39 10.60
CA TRP A 486 23.80 25.06 11.71
C TRP A 486 25.00 24.23 11.19
N TRP A 487 25.88 23.81 12.10
CA TRP A 487 27.06 23.01 11.76
C TRP A 487 26.71 21.70 11.03
N THR A 488 27.40 21.38 9.95
CA THR A 488 27.23 20.11 9.20
C THR A 488 28.50 19.69 8.46
N GLN A 489 28.70 18.38 8.29
CA GLN A 489 29.72 17.78 7.44
C GLN A 489 29.15 16.49 6.85
N GLY A 490 29.18 16.35 5.52
CA GLY A 490 28.66 15.17 4.83
C GLY A 490 27.15 15.16 4.57
N ASP A 491 26.34 16.02 5.19
CA ASP A 491 24.90 16.10 4.89
C ASP A 491 24.64 16.88 3.58
N GLU A 492 23.90 16.26 2.66
CA GLU A 492 23.62 16.79 1.32
C GLU A 492 22.53 17.88 1.33
N PRO A 493 22.69 19.00 0.58
CA PRO A 493 21.63 20.00 0.44
C PRO A 493 20.41 19.49 -0.33
N GLY A 494 19.20 19.82 0.14
CA GLY A 494 17.93 19.45 -0.51
C GLY A 494 17.10 18.37 0.21
N VAL A 495 17.64 17.74 1.26
CA VAL A 495 16.91 16.79 2.10
C VAL A 495 15.87 17.51 2.99
N PRO A 496 14.58 17.11 3.00
CA PRO A 496 13.57 17.68 3.89
C PRO A 496 14.00 17.62 5.36
N PHE A 497 13.85 18.74 6.08
CA PHE A 497 14.28 18.91 7.48
C PHE A 497 15.80 18.78 7.73
N GLY A 498 16.63 18.69 6.69
CA GLY A 498 18.10 18.65 6.79
C GLY A 498 18.74 19.98 7.20
N PRO A 499 20.08 20.05 7.33
CA PRO A 499 20.78 21.25 7.83
C PRO A 499 20.83 22.42 6.85
N TRP A 500 20.37 22.23 5.61
CA TRP A 500 20.41 23.22 4.54
C TRP A 500 19.04 23.87 4.31
N GLU A 501 19.02 25.18 4.11
CA GLU A 501 17.86 25.93 3.57
C GLU A 501 18.17 26.40 2.15
N LYS A 502 17.19 26.30 1.24
CA LYS A 502 17.31 26.83 -0.13
C LYS A 502 17.15 28.35 -0.10
N ILE A 503 18.01 29.10 -0.79
CA ILE A 503 18.04 30.58 -0.80
C ILE A 503 17.87 31.19 -2.19
#